data_AF-A0A853ARM7-F1
#
_entry.id   AF-A0A853ARM7-F1
#
_cell.length_a   1.000
_cell.length_b   1.000
_cell.length_c   1.000
_cell.angle_alpha   90.00
_cell.angle_beta   90.00
_cell.angle_gamma   90.00
#
_symmetry.space_group_name_H-M   'P 1'
#
loop_
_entity.id
_entity.type
_entity.pdbx_description
1 polymer ?
#
loop_
_entity_poly.entity_id
_entity_poly.type
_entity_poly.pdbx_seq_one_letter_code
_entity_poly.pdbx_strand_id
1 'polypeptide(L)'
;MQKDPTVAAVIGGTDVQHAIVAGAGARPVDSMGNPWMGSYITASGNLLADFTSNANAEMQGRVQVARLYHMTDDKGVRDLLSFLLARDTMHQNQWLAAAAELREDGAEEMPVPSNFPQSKEHREVSYQYLNFSDGRHASEGRWASGPTPDGNGEFSYHDGPTTTAPMPPPTHPDARFYGTTELSNTAEKMAGTAQDKLKKE
;
A
#
# COMPACT_ATOMS: atom_id res chain seq x y z
N MET A 1 35.97 -22.50 -5.48
CA MET A 1 34.79 -23.31 -5.12
C MET A 1 35.18 -24.73 -4.70
N GLN A 2 35.81 -25.54 -5.57
CA GLN A 2 36.11 -26.96 -5.25
C GLN A 2 37.08 -27.22 -4.07
N LYS A 3 37.75 -26.20 -3.52
CA LYS A 3 38.75 -26.36 -2.45
C LYS A 3 38.28 -25.91 -1.06
N ASP A 4 37.12 -25.26 -0.94
CA ASP A 4 36.57 -24.82 0.35
C ASP A 4 35.03 -24.93 0.34
N PRO A 5 34.45 -25.88 1.11
CA PRO A 5 32.99 -26.04 1.19
C PRO A 5 32.27 -24.82 1.79
N THR A 6 32.95 -23.97 2.56
CA THR A 6 32.42 -22.71 3.11
C THR A 6 32.07 -21.74 1.98
N VAL A 7 32.91 -21.68 0.94
CA VAL A 7 32.68 -20.83 -0.23
C VAL A 7 31.43 -21.27 -0.99
N ALA A 8 31.16 -22.58 -1.06
CA ALA A 8 29.95 -23.10 -1.70
C ALA A 8 28.67 -22.67 -0.96
N ALA A 9 28.68 -22.66 0.38
CA ALA A 9 27.55 -22.19 1.18
C ALA A 9 27.28 -20.68 0.96
N VAL A 10 28.34 -19.86 0.91
CA VAL A 10 28.23 -18.42 0.63
C VAL A 10 27.63 -18.17 -0.76
N ILE A 11 28.07 -18.91 -1.78
CA ILE A 11 27.54 -18.79 -3.14
C ILE A 11 26.08 -19.27 -3.22
N GLY A 12 25.72 -20.31 -2.47
CA GLY A 12 24.34 -20.78 -2.40
C GLY A 12 23.39 -19.76 -1.78
N GLY A 13 23.88 -18.83 -0.96
CA GLY A 13 23.10 -17.80 -0.28
C GLY A 13 23.13 -16.40 -0.92
N THR A 14 23.85 -16.19 -2.03
CA THR A 14 23.94 -14.88 -2.71
C THR A 14 23.11 -14.83 -3.98
N ASP A 15 22.77 -13.63 -4.44
CA ASP A 15 22.25 -13.44 -5.81
C ASP A 15 23.37 -13.80 -6.81
N VAL A 16 23.21 -14.93 -7.49
CA VAL A 16 24.16 -15.43 -8.51
C VAL A 16 24.36 -14.43 -9.67
N GLN A 17 23.39 -13.54 -9.90
CA GLN A 17 23.52 -12.49 -10.92
C GLN A 17 24.58 -11.44 -10.57
N HIS A 18 24.97 -11.29 -9.30
CA HIS A 18 26.14 -10.45 -8.97
C HIS A 18 27.40 -10.96 -9.67
N ALA A 19 27.62 -12.27 -9.72
CA ALA A 19 28.78 -12.85 -10.39
C ALA A 19 28.62 -12.90 -11.92
N ILE A 20 27.43 -13.26 -12.40
CA ILE A 20 27.18 -13.54 -13.84
C ILE A 20 26.96 -12.26 -14.65
N VAL A 21 26.17 -11.32 -14.12
CA VAL A 21 25.70 -10.14 -14.85
C VAL A 21 26.50 -8.90 -14.46
N ALA A 22 26.75 -8.71 -13.16
CA ALA A 22 27.29 -7.44 -12.65
C ALA A 22 28.81 -7.45 -12.41
N GLY A 23 29.51 -8.57 -12.66
CA GLY A 23 30.96 -8.65 -12.42
C GLY A 23 31.37 -8.34 -10.97
N ALA A 24 30.58 -8.83 -10.00
CA ALA A 24 30.66 -8.53 -8.56
C ALA A 24 30.30 -7.08 -8.15
N GLY A 25 29.66 -6.32 -9.04
CA GLY A 25 29.11 -4.99 -8.74
C GLY A 25 27.67 -5.00 -8.19
N ALA A 26 27.23 -3.86 -7.67
CA ALA A 26 25.85 -3.64 -7.23
C ALA A 26 24.88 -3.55 -8.42
N ARG A 27 23.62 -3.91 -8.18
CA ARG A 27 22.53 -3.86 -9.17
C ARG A 27 21.34 -3.10 -8.59
N PRO A 28 20.52 -2.40 -9.41
CA PRO A 28 19.28 -1.78 -8.95
C PRO A 28 18.17 -2.82 -8.80
N VAL A 29 18.37 -3.76 -7.86
CA VAL A 29 17.45 -4.84 -7.52
C VAL A 29 17.28 -4.92 -6.01
N ASP A 30 16.17 -5.51 -5.55
CA ASP A 30 16.00 -5.85 -4.13
C ASP A 30 16.85 -7.07 -3.73
N SER A 31 16.81 -7.45 -2.45
CA SER A 31 17.55 -8.61 -1.91
C SER A 31 17.12 -9.97 -2.48
N MET A 32 16.02 -10.02 -3.26
CA MET A 32 15.52 -11.21 -3.94
C MET A 32 15.78 -11.17 -5.46
N GLY A 33 16.46 -10.13 -5.96
CA GLY A 33 16.80 -9.97 -7.37
C GLY A 33 15.69 -9.36 -8.23
N ASN A 34 14.61 -8.84 -7.63
CA ASN A 34 13.57 -8.13 -8.39
C ASN A 34 14.09 -6.74 -8.80
N PRO A 35 13.99 -6.34 -10.08
CA PRO A 35 14.36 -5.00 -10.50
C PRO A 35 13.60 -3.93 -9.76
N TRP A 36 14.30 -2.85 -9.39
CA TRP A 36 13.65 -1.64 -8.94
C TRP A 36 12.73 -1.11 -10.04
N MET A 37 11.52 -0.68 -9.67
CA MET A 37 10.50 -0.21 -10.60
C MET A 37 10.01 1.18 -10.18
N GLY A 38 9.72 2.02 -11.16
CA GLY A 38 9.14 3.36 -10.92
C GLY A 38 7.76 3.32 -10.25
N SER A 39 7.09 2.16 -10.25
CA SER A 39 5.83 1.94 -9.51
C SER A 39 5.97 2.05 -7.99
N TYR A 40 7.19 2.08 -7.45
CA TYR A 40 7.43 2.35 -6.03
C TYR A 40 7.39 3.84 -5.67
N ILE A 41 7.33 4.74 -6.67
CA ILE A 41 7.25 6.18 -6.45
C ILE A 41 5.79 6.59 -6.24
N THR A 42 5.53 7.31 -5.14
CA THR A 42 4.25 7.98 -4.89
C THR A 42 4.43 9.49 -5.09
N ALA A 43 3.60 10.08 -5.95
CA ALA A 43 3.53 11.52 -6.15
C ALA A 43 2.11 11.87 -6.63
N SER A 44 1.22 12.19 -5.69
CA SER A 44 -0.19 12.44 -5.98
C SER A 44 -0.45 13.87 -6.45
N GLY A 45 0.46 14.80 -6.16
CA GLY A 45 0.26 16.24 -6.38
C GLY A 45 -0.47 16.93 -5.22
N ASN A 46 -0.85 16.18 -4.17
CA ASN A 46 -1.32 16.74 -2.92
C ASN A 46 -0.20 16.68 -1.88
N LEU A 47 0.26 17.85 -1.42
CA LEU A 47 1.45 17.91 -0.56
C LEU A 47 1.26 17.26 0.81
N LEU A 48 0.08 17.38 1.44
CA LEU A 48 -0.14 16.75 2.75
C LEU A 48 -0.19 15.22 2.63
N ALA A 49 -0.82 14.69 1.58
CA ALA A 49 -0.79 13.26 1.29
C ALA A 49 0.64 12.78 0.98
N ASP A 50 1.37 13.50 0.13
CA ASP A 50 2.71 13.12 -0.31
C ASP A 50 3.73 13.22 0.84
N PHE A 51 3.68 14.24 1.68
CA PHE A 51 4.55 14.35 2.87
C PHE A 51 4.26 13.27 3.91
N THR A 52 3.00 12.90 4.08
CA THR A 52 2.63 11.75 4.93
C THR A 52 3.18 10.44 4.36
N SER A 53 3.13 10.26 3.04
CA SER A 53 3.73 9.11 2.34
C SER A 53 5.26 9.09 2.51
N ASN A 54 5.93 10.23 2.38
CA ASN A 54 7.37 10.37 2.58
C ASN A 54 7.77 10.04 4.02
N ALA A 55 7.03 10.52 5.02
CA ALA A 55 7.26 10.17 6.42
C ALA A 55 7.16 8.65 6.64
N ASN A 56 6.14 8.00 6.07
CA ASN A 56 6.01 6.54 6.11
C ASN A 56 7.18 5.83 5.40
N ALA A 57 7.62 6.32 4.24
CA ALA A 57 8.75 5.74 3.51
C ALA A 57 10.04 5.76 4.36
N GLU A 58 10.33 6.88 5.03
CA GLU A 58 11.47 6.99 5.96
C GLU A 58 11.32 6.08 7.19
N MET A 59 10.09 5.87 7.70
CA MET A 59 9.83 4.92 8.79
C MET A 59 10.09 3.47 8.36
N GLN A 60 9.62 3.07 7.18
CA GLN A 60 9.84 1.72 6.64
C GLN A 60 11.31 1.47 6.31
N GLY A 61 11.99 2.44 5.69
CA GLY A 61 13.43 2.39 5.43
C GLY A 61 14.21 2.20 6.73
N ARG A 62 13.93 3.01 7.76
CA ARG A 62 14.59 2.92 9.06
C ARG A 62 14.40 1.56 9.74
N VAL A 63 13.20 0.96 9.65
CA VAL A 63 12.95 -0.40 10.16
C VAL A 63 13.84 -1.43 9.46
N GLN A 64 14.02 -1.32 8.15
CA GLN A 64 14.87 -2.23 7.38
C GLN A 64 16.36 -2.03 7.72
N VAL A 65 16.84 -0.79 7.78
CA VAL A 65 18.22 -0.47 8.19
C VAL A 65 18.52 -0.99 9.59
N ALA A 66 17.59 -0.84 10.54
CA ALA A 66 17.75 -1.36 11.90
C ALA A 66 17.86 -2.91 11.92
N ARG A 67 17.10 -3.62 11.08
CA ARG A 67 17.24 -5.07 10.93
C ARG A 67 18.59 -5.45 10.31
N LEU A 68 19.01 -4.76 9.24
CA LEU A 68 20.30 -4.98 8.59
C LEU A 68 21.49 -4.79 9.53
N TYR A 69 21.41 -3.82 10.44
CA TYR A 69 22.44 -3.58 11.46
C TYR A 69 22.72 -4.83 12.31
N HIS A 70 21.67 -5.62 12.59
CA HIS A 70 21.76 -6.88 13.34
C HIS A 70 22.05 -8.12 12.47
N MET A 71 22.13 -7.97 11.15
CA MET A 71 22.45 -9.06 10.21
C MET A 71 23.94 -9.08 9.80
N THR A 72 24.75 -8.18 10.33
CA THR A 72 26.19 -8.09 10.05
C THR A 72 26.97 -7.77 11.32
N ASP A 73 28.20 -8.24 11.41
CA ASP A 73 29.18 -7.88 12.46
C ASP A 73 30.32 -6.99 11.93
N ASP A 74 30.28 -6.62 10.64
CA ASP A 74 31.27 -5.73 10.05
C ASP A 74 31.13 -4.30 10.63
N LYS A 75 32.22 -3.80 11.22
CA LYS A 75 32.23 -2.49 11.89
C LYS A 75 32.01 -1.33 10.93
N GLY A 76 32.56 -1.39 9.72
CA GLY A 76 32.40 -0.34 8.71
C GLY A 76 30.97 -0.30 8.18
N VAL A 77 30.37 -1.47 7.95
CA VAL A 77 28.95 -1.56 7.55
C VAL A 77 28.05 -1.03 8.68
N ARG A 78 28.30 -1.41 9.94
CA ARG A 78 27.52 -0.91 11.08
C ARG A 78 27.66 0.60 11.28
N ASP A 79 28.85 1.18 11.04
CA ASP A 79 29.06 2.63 11.09
C ASP A 79 28.20 3.36 10.05
N LEU A 80 28.23 2.90 8.79
CA LEU A 80 27.36 3.43 7.73
C LEU A 80 25.87 3.30 8.08
N LEU A 81 25.42 2.13 8.51
CA LEU A 81 24.01 1.92 8.88
C LEU A 81 23.60 2.81 10.06
N SER A 82 24.50 3.05 11.03
CA SER A 82 24.24 3.97 12.14
C SER A 82 24.07 5.41 11.66
N PHE A 83 24.88 5.85 10.70
CA PHE A 83 24.71 7.14 10.06
C PHE A 83 23.36 7.23 9.34
N LEU A 84 22.98 6.22 8.55
CA LEU A 84 21.70 6.20 7.84
C LEU A 84 20.52 6.24 8.82
N LEU A 85 20.54 5.47 9.91
CA LEU A 85 19.50 5.52 10.95
C LEU A 85 19.32 6.92 11.55
N ALA A 86 20.42 7.68 11.72
CA ALA A 86 20.37 9.05 12.21
C ALA A 86 19.82 10.02 11.16
N ARG A 87 20.14 9.82 9.88
CA ARG A 87 19.56 10.58 8.77
C ARG A 87 18.05 10.33 8.64
N ASP A 88 17.61 9.08 8.71
CA ASP A 88 16.19 8.72 8.67
C ASP A 88 15.43 9.38 9.84
N THR A 89 16.04 9.46 11.03
CA THR A 89 15.46 10.22 12.15
C THR A 89 15.25 11.69 11.78
N MET A 90 16.22 12.34 11.12
CA MET A 90 16.05 13.72 10.69
C MET A 90 14.98 13.85 9.59
N HIS A 91 14.98 12.97 8.60
CA HIS A 91 14.00 13.02 7.50
C HIS A 91 12.56 12.77 7.99
N GLN A 92 12.35 11.85 8.94
CA GLN A 92 11.03 11.66 9.54
C GLN A 92 10.54 12.96 10.20
N ASN A 93 11.41 13.64 10.98
CA ASN A 93 11.06 14.92 11.60
C ASN A 93 10.78 16.01 10.56
N GLN A 94 11.56 16.09 9.48
CA GLN A 94 11.38 17.11 8.45
C GLN A 94 10.01 16.97 7.76
N TRP A 95 9.58 15.74 7.45
CA TRP A 95 8.31 15.50 6.77
C TRP A 95 7.12 15.72 7.69
N LEU A 96 7.24 15.32 8.97
CA LEU A 96 6.22 15.60 9.97
C LEU A 96 6.08 17.11 10.23
N ALA A 97 7.19 17.86 10.27
CA ALA A 97 7.16 19.30 10.42
C ALA A 97 6.52 19.99 9.21
N ALA A 98 6.91 19.62 7.98
CA ALA A 98 6.32 20.19 6.76
C ALA A 98 4.82 19.86 6.62
N ALA A 99 4.40 18.64 7.00
CA ALA A 99 2.99 18.27 7.04
C ALA A 99 2.21 19.06 8.09
N ALA A 100 2.82 19.36 9.24
CA ALA A 100 2.20 20.21 10.26
C ALA A 100 2.06 21.66 9.77
N GLU A 101 3.10 22.23 9.15
CA GLU A 101 3.11 23.59 8.58
C GLU A 101 1.98 23.78 7.55
N LEU A 102 1.78 22.83 6.63
CA LEU A 102 0.66 22.88 5.68
C LEU A 102 -0.71 22.98 6.36
N ARG A 103 -0.88 22.32 7.51
CA ARG A 103 -2.12 22.33 8.29
C ARG A 103 -2.26 23.61 9.12
N GLU A 104 -1.18 24.11 9.69
CA GLU A 104 -1.16 25.35 10.48
C GLU A 104 -1.45 26.58 9.59
N ASP A 105 -0.95 26.56 8.35
CA ASP A 105 -1.19 27.62 7.36
C ASP A 105 -2.57 27.53 6.69
N GLY A 106 -3.33 26.45 6.94
CA GLY A 106 -4.61 26.17 6.28
C GLY A 106 -4.45 25.91 4.77
N ALA A 107 -3.24 25.57 4.31
CA ALA A 107 -2.96 25.25 2.91
C ALA A 107 -3.55 23.89 2.51
N GLU A 108 -3.62 22.96 3.47
CA GLU A 108 -4.28 21.66 3.33
C GLU A 108 -4.68 21.11 4.71
N GLU A 109 -5.81 20.41 4.79
CA GLU A 109 -6.39 19.93 6.04
C GLU A 109 -6.94 18.51 5.90
N MET A 110 -7.38 17.92 7.02
CA MET A 110 -8.07 16.64 7.02
C MET A 110 -9.60 16.86 6.86
N PRO A 111 -10.31 15.99 6.14
CA PRO A 111 -9.80 14.90 5.30
C PRO A 111 -9.11 15.42 4.03
N VAL A 112 -8.03 14.74 3.60
CA VAL A 112 -7.28 15.12 2.40
C VAL A 112 -7.90 14.43 1.16
N PRO A 113 -8.15 15.15 0.05
CA PRO A 113 -7.94 16.60 -0.11
C PRO A 113 -9.08 17.41 0.54
N SER A 114 -8.73 18.45 1.30
CA SER A 114 -9.71 19.28 2.04
C SER A 114 -10.62 20.11 1.15
N ASN A 115 -10.23 20.31 -0.11
CA ASN A 115 -11.03 21.02 -1.10
C ASN A 115 -12.15 20.17 -1.72
N PHE A 116 -12.28 18.89 -1.36
CA PHE A 116 -13.43 18.09 -1.75
C PHE A 116 -14.65 18.42 -0.87
N PRO A 117 -15.83 18.70 -1.46
CA PRO A 117 -17.01 19.06 -0.67
C PRO A 117 -17.53 17.88 0.17
N GLN A 118 -17.41 17.96 1.50
CA GLN A 118 -17.93 16.93 2.42
C GLN A 118 -19.44 16.69 2.29
N SER A 119 -20.21 17.66 1.79
CA SER A 119 -21.64 17.48 1.50
C SER A 119 -21.94 16.46 0.40
N LYS A 120 -20.91 16.02 -0.34
CA LYS A 120 -21.00 14.95 -1.35
C LYS A 120 -20.62 13.58 -0.82
N GLU A 121 -20.21 13.50 0.45
CA GLU A 121 -19.92 12.24 1.14
C GLU A 121 -21.18 11.68 1.81
N HIS A 122 -21.16 10.38 2.07
CA HIS A 122 -22.10 9.73 2.99
C HIS A 122 -21.71 10.02 4.44
N ARG A 123 -22.05 11.22 4.91
CA ARG A 123 -21.67 11.75 6.24
C ARG A 123 -22.13 10.85 7.39
N GLU A 124 -23.21 10.10 7.20
CA GLU A 124 -23.74 9.15 8.17
C GLU A 124 -22.75 8.07 8.59
N VAL A 125 -21.77 7.73 7.73
CA VAL A 125 -20.77 6.67 7.99
C VAL A 125 -19.35 7.19 8.18
N SER A 126 -19.07 8.49 7.97
CA SER A 126 -17.69 9.04 7.97
C SER A 126 -16.90 8.78 9.26
N TYR A 127 -17.57 8.60 10.41
CA TYR A 127 -16.93 8.40 11.72
C TYR A 127 -17.36 7.11 12.43
N GLN A 128 -17.93 6.16 11.70
CA GLN A 128 -18.26 4.85 12.24
C GLN A 128 -17.06 3.91 12.15
N TYR A 129 -16.57 3.40 13.28
CA TYR A 129 -15.73 2.21 13.32
C TYR A 129 -16.61 0.98 13.19
N LEU A 130 -16.53 0.27 12.07
CA LEU A 130 -17.26 -0.97 11.81
C LEU A 130 -16.39 -2.18 12.13
N ASN A 131 -16.76 -2.95 13.14
CA ASN A 131 -16.05 -4.17 13.50
C ASN A 131 -16.43 -5.34 12.57
N PHE A 132 -15.48 -5.77 11.75
CA PHE A 132 -15.63 -6.98 10.93
C PHE A 132 -14.87 -8.19 11.50
N SER A 133 -14.34 -8.08 12.72
CA SER A 133 -13.73 -9.20 13.46
C SER A 133 -14.73 -9.79 14.46
N ASP A 134 -14.50 -11.04 14.85
CA ASP A 134 -15.20 -11.73 15.94
C ASP A 134 -14.85 -11.18 17.34
N GLY A 135 -13.66 -10.60 17.51
CA GLY A 135 -13.23 -9.94 18.75
C GLY A 135 -13.74 -8.49 18.88
N ARG A 136 -13.96 -8.05 20.13
CA ARG A 136 -14.44 -6.70 20.44
C ARG A 136 -13.36 -5.70 20.87
N HIS A 137 -12.11 -6.13 21.03
CA HIS A 137 -11.05 -5.32 21.64
C HIS A 137 -10.82 -3.97 20.94
N ALA A 138 -11.13 -3.88 19.63
CA ALA A 138 -11.05 -2.62 18.90
C ALA A 138 -11.96 -1.50 19.42
N SER A 139 -13.03 -1.83 20.17
CA SER A 139 -13.93 -0.85 20.78
C SER A 139 -13.27 -0.02 21.88
N GLU A 140 -12.15 -0.51 22.44
CA GLU A 140 -11.40 0.17 23.50
C GLU A 140 -10.46 1.26 22.95
N GLY A 141 -10.28 1.30 21.62
CA GLY A 141 -9.39 2.25 20.96
C GLY A 141 -9.98 3.66 20.87
N ARG A 142 -9.11 4.67 20.87
CA ARG A 142 -9.49 6.09 20.67
C ARG A 142 -10.11 6.37 19.28
N TRP A 143 -9.98 5.42 18.36
CA TRP A 143 -10.57 5.46 17.01
C TRP A 143 -12.00 4.93 16.98
N ALA A 144 -12.51 4.42 18.11
CA ALA A 144 -13.85 3.84 18.23
C ALA A 144 -14.78 4.69 19.13
N SER A 145 -14.27 5.72 19.79
CA SER A 145 -15.02 6.67 20.61
C SER A 145 -14.31 8.02 20.75
N GLY A 146 -15.08 9.08 21.00
CA GLY A 146 -14.55 10.43 21.25
C GLY A 146 -14.36 11.26 19.97
N PRO A 147 -13.85 12.49 20.09
CA PRO A 147 -13.72 13.42 18.95
C PRO A 147 -12.74 12.88 17.90
N THR A 148 -13.09 13.10 16.64
CA THR A 148 -12.25 12.69 15.50
C THR A 148 -11.03 13.61 15.37
N PRO A 149 -9.86 13.11 14.93
CA PRO A 149 -8.65 13.93 14.78
C PRO A 149 -8.76 15.05 13.75
N ASP A 150 -9.70 14.96 12.82
CA ASP A 150 -10.01 16.01 11.84
C ASP A 150 -10.95 17.09 12.41
N GLY A 151 -11.47 16.93 13.63
CA GLY A 151 -12.35 17.89 14.30
C GLY A 151 -13.79 17.96 13.75
N ASN A 152 -14.14 17.09 12.80
CA ASN A 152 -15.39 17.19 12.05
C ASN A 152 -16.51 16.27 12.58
N GLY A 153 -16.26 15.51 13.65
CA GLY A 153 -17.26 14.63 14.27
C GLY A 153 -16.76 13.89 15.53
N GLU A 154 -17.51 12.86 15.92
CA GLU A 154 -17.15 11.93 16.99
C GLU A 154 -17.16 10.50 16.43
N PHE A 155 -16.20 9.69 16.84
CA PHE A 155 -16.16 8.28 16.51
C PHE A 155 -17.29 7.53 17.22
N SER A 156 -17.89 6.57 16.51
CA SER A 156 -18.81 5.58 17.09
C SER A 156 -18.37 4.16 16.75
N TYR A 157 -18.50 3.24 17.70
CA TYR A 157 -18.24 1.82 17.47
C TYR A 157 -19.51 1.07 17.09
N HIS A 158 -19.43 0.25 16.04
CA HIS A 158 -20.48 -0.66 15.62
C HIS A 158 -19.95 -2.08 15.50
N ASP A 159 -20.67 -3.03 16.10
CA ASP A 159 -20.34 -4.45 16.07
C ASP A 159 -20.89 -5.12 14.81
N GLY A 160 -20.29 -4.78 13.67
CA GLY A 160 -20.71 -5.21 12.35
C GLY A 160 -21.12 -4.05 11.44
N PRO A 161 -21.48 -4.36 10.19
CA PRO A 161 -21.92 -3.36 9.22
C PRO A 161 -23.25 -2.72 9.64
N THR A 162 -23.35 -1.41 9.49
CA THR A 162 -24.59 -0.64 9.73
C THR A 162 -25.46 -0.50 8.48
N THR A 163 -24.89 -0.78 7.31
CA THR A 163 -25.57 -0.74 6.02
C THR A 163 -25.45 -2.10 5.32
N THR A 164 -26.43 -2.42 4.49
CA THR A 164 -26.39 -3.58 3.61
C THR A 164 -26.81 -3.18 2.20
N ALA A 165 -26.32 -3.91 1.21
CA ALA A 165 -26.75 -3.78 -0.17
C ALA A 165 -27.13 -5.16 -0.71
N PRO A 166 -28.15 -5.26 -1.58
CA PRO A 166 -28.42 -6.52 -2.26
C PRO A 166 -27.21 -6.92 -3.10
N MET A 167 -26.86 -8.21 -3.05
CA MET A 167 -25.82 -8.74 -3.94
C MET A 167 -26.27 -8.53 -5.39
N PRO A 168 -25.46 -7.87 -6.24
CA PRO A 168 -25.82 -7.71 -7.64
C PRO A 168 -25.91 -9.08 -8.32
N PRO A 169 -26.76 -9.24 -9.34
CA PRO A 169 -26.76 -10.46 -10.15
C PRO A 169 -25.38 -10.66 -10.79
N PRO A 170 -24.99 -11.91 -11.12
CA PRO A 170 -23.78 -12.18 -11.89
C PRO A 170 -23.74 -11.32 -13.16
N THR A 171 -22.54 -10.87 -13.53
CA THR A 171 -22.35 -10.19 -14.81
C THR A 171 -22.49 -11.23 -15.93
N HIS A 172 -23.39 -11.00 -16.87
CA HIS A 172 -23.48 -11.77 -18.11
C HIS A 172 -22.67 -11.02 -19.18
N PRO A 173 -21.45 -11.49 -19.51
CA PRO A 173 -20.66 -10.86 -20.56
C PRO A 173 -21.34 -11.04 -21.92
N ASP A 174 -20.91 -10.25 -22.90
CA ASP A 174 -21.30 -10.49 -24.29
C ASP A 174 -21.01 -11.95 -24.67
N ALA A 175 -22.00 -12.63 -25.27
CA ALA A 175 -21.91 -14.03 -25.65
C ALA A 175 -20.73 -14.33 -26.60
N ARG A 176 -20.26 -13.30 -27.33
CA ARG A 176 -19.12 -13.37 -28.26
C ARG A 176 -17.76 -13.32 -27.55
N PHE A 177 -17.73 -13.11 -26.23
CA PHE A 177 -16.54 -13.36 -25.41
C PHE A 177 -16.41 -14.83 -25.01
N TYR A 178 -17.41 -15.66 -25.32
CA TYR A 178 -17.37 -17.11 -25.12
C TYR A 178 -17.06 -17.50 -23.66
N GLY A 179 -17.53 -16.68 -22.71
CA GLY A 179 -17.47 -16.99 -21.29
C GLY A 179 -18.38 -18.17 -20.94
N THR A 180 -18.07 -18.86 -19.84
CA THR A 180 -19.00 -19.84 -19.27
C THR A 180 -20.00 -19.10 -18.38
N THR A 181 -21.28 -19.17 -18.73
CA THR A 181 -22.40 -18.57 -17.98
C THR A 181 -23.33 -19.68 -17.48
N GLU A 182 -24.41 -19.30 -16.82
CA GLU A 182 -25.53 -20.18 -16.49
C GLU A 182 -26.36 -20.63 -17.71
N LEU A 183 -26.19 -19.99 -18.87
CA LEU A 183 -26.83 -20.39 -20.12
C LEU A 183 -26.05 -21.51 -20.81
N SER A 184 -26.77 -22.35 -21.56
CA SER A 184 -26.12 -23.37 -22.39
C SER A 184 -25.35 -22.72 -23.56
N ASN A 185 -24.26 -23.36 -24.01
CA ASN A 185 -23.52 -22.94 -25.20
C ASN A 185 -24.39 -22.77 -26.46
N THR A 186 -25.49 -23.53 -26.56
CA THR A 186 -26.45 -23.39 -27.67
C THR A 186 -27.19 -22.05 -27.59
N ALA A 187 -27.63 -21.65 -26.40
CA ALA A 187 -28.29 -20.38 -26.16
C ALA A 187 -27.33 -19.20 -26.36
N GLU A 188 -26.12 -19.30 -25.82
CA GLU A 188 -25.04 -18.32 -26.00
C GLU A 188 -24.68 -18.13 -27.49
N LYS A 189 -24.56 -19.22 -28.24
CA LYS A 189 -24.29 -19.15 -29.70
C LYS A 189 -25.40 -18.43 -30.46
N MET A 190 -26.67 -18.66 -30.11
CA MET A 190 -27.80 -17.95 -30.72
C MET A 190 -27.78 -16.47 -30.36
N ALA A 191 -27.51 -16.13 -29.10
CA ALA A 191 -27.39 -14.76 -28.63
C ALA A 191 -26.27 -14.01 -29.38
N GLY A 192 -25.06 -14.57 -29.45
CA GLY A 192 -23.93 -13.98 -30.17
C GLY A 192 -24.22 -13.78 -31.66
N THR A 193 -24.88 -14.75 -32.31
CA THR A 193 -25.28 -14.63 -33.72
C THR A 193 -26.29 -13.49 -33.94
N ALA A 194 -27.20 -13.27 -32.98
CA ALA A 194 -28.17 -12.18 -33.04
C ALA A 194 -27.50 -10.82 -32.79
N GLN A 195 -26.59 -10.74 -31.82
CA GLN A 195 -25.79 -9.53 -31.53
C GLN A 195 -24.98 -9.09 -32.76
N ASP A 196 -24.33 -10.03 -33.45
CA ASP A 196 -23.58 -9.74 -34.68
C ASP A 196 -24.46 -9.17 -35.80
N LYS A 197 -25.67 -9.71 -35.98
CA LYS A 197 -26.61 -9.22 -36.99
C LYS A 197 -27.16 -7.83 -36.68
N LEU A 198 -27.34 -7.52 -35.39
CA LEU A 198 -27.97 -6.28 -34.95
C LEU A 198 -26.98 -5.13 -34.72
N LYS A 199 -25.66 -5.40 -34.76
CA LYS A 199 -24.60 -4.44 -34.40
C LYS A 199 -24.86 -3.76 -33.05
N LYS A 200 -25.45 -4.48 -32.12
CA LYS A 200 -25.64 -4.02 -30.75
C LYS A 200 -24.52 -4.62 -29.91
N GLU A 201 -23.89 -3.75 -29.13
CA GLU A 201 -23.11 -4.12 -27.97
C GLU A 201 -24.06 -4.71 -26.91
#